data_AF-A0A1I5YUU7-F1
#
_entry.id   AF-A0A1I5YUU7-F1
#
_cell.length_a   1.000
_cell.length_b   1.000
_cell.length_c   1.000
_cell.angle_alpha   90.00
_cell.angle_beta   90.00
_cell.angle_gamma   90.00
#
_symmetry.space_group_name_H-M   'P 1'
#
loop_
_entity.id
_entity.type
_entity.pdbx_description
1 polymer ?
#
loop_
_entity_poly.entity_id
_entity_poly.type
_entity_poly.pdbx_seq_one_letter_code
_entity_poly.pdbx_strand_id
1 'polypeptide(L)'
;MKKLLLVGAVCITVFTSMIAAKGKETATTKSNSNTVNTANKSVSTEAVVNYWVDSLYAQMQLEKMGLPRSVFFEAYKGYEYLLSAGKLQKQGFLTICDYSQPSNRKRLYVLDLDKAKVLFNTYVSHGRNSGDDYATSFSNRNNSHKTSLGFMCTAETYNGDNGYSLRLDGLENGFNDNVRTRAIVMHGSNYVNGQRASKGTMMGRSYGCPAVPDREVKSIINAIKGGSCFYSYYPDKVYAAASKILNADFVWPLTQTLQLASIKLPDSLAKIYAQSEALSLN
;
A
#
# COMPACT_ATOMS: atom_id res chain seq x y z
N MET A 1 60.69 -15.74 -1.13
CA MET A 1 60.14 -15.80 0.24
C MET A 1 60.72 -14.66 1.07
N LYS A 2 59.89 -14.03 1.91
CA LYS A 2 60.17 -12.94 2.88
C LYS A 2 59.97 -11.47 2.41
N LYS A 3 58.83 -10.90 2.83
CA LYS A 3 58.60 -9.52 3.34
C LYS A 3 57.55 -9.73 4.45
N LEU A 4 57.83 -9.70 5.76
CA LEU A 4 58.43 -8.72 6.68
C LEU A 4 57.50 -7.55 7.09
N LEU A 5 56.96 -7.69 8.32
CA LEU A 5 56.57 -6.67 9.34
C LEU A 5 55.30 -5.83 9.04
N LEU A 6 54.49 -5.39 10.02
CA LEU A 6 54.78 -4.95 11.39
C LEU A 6 53.48 -4.99 12.24
N VAL A 7 53.61 -5.38 13.52
CA VAL A 7 52.54 -5.39 14.53
C VAL A 7 52.51 -4.04 15.26
N GLY A 8 51.34 -3.41 15.38
CA GLY A 8 51.12 -2.20 16.18
C GLY A 8 50.47 -2.52 17.52
N ALA A 9 51.12 -2.08 18.61
CA ALA A 9 50.75 -2.29 19.99
C ALA A 9 49.61 -1.33 20.45
N VAL A 10 48.73 -1.85 21.30
CA VAL A 10 47.66 -1.11 21.98
C VAL A 10 48.15 -0.72 23.37
N CYS A 11 48.20 0.58 23.68
CA CYS A 11 48.38 1.13 25.01
C CYS A 11 47.07 1.75 25.50
N ILE A 12 46.51 1.19 26.58
CA ILE A 12 45.40 1.76 27.35
C ILE A 12 46.01 2.46 28.55
N THR A 13 45.79 3.77 28.70
CA THR A 13 46.01 4.50 29.95
C THR A 13 44.75 5.23 30.38
N VAL A 14 44.53 5.15 31.68
CA VAL A 14 43.37 5.54 32.48
C VAL A 14 43.43 7.03 32.79
N PHE A 15 42.28 7.72 32.86
CA PHE A 15 42.14 8.87 33.76
C PHE A 15 40.71 9.01 34.30
N THR A 16 40.61 8.91 35.62
CA THR A 16 39.47 9.28 36.47
C THR A 16 39.48 10.78 36.71
N SER A 17 38.31 11.41 36.86
CA SER A 17 38.11 12.49 37.84
C SER A 17 36.62 12.83 38.01
N MET A 18 36.22 12.89 39.28
CA MET A 18 34.97 13.47 39.75
C MET A 18 35.10 15.00 39.81
N ILE A 19 34.02 15.71 39.50
CA ILE A 19 33.81 17.09 39.96
C ILE A 19 32.40 17.18 40.56
N ALA A 20 32.36 17.56 41.84
CA ALA A 20 31.16 17.99 42.54
C ALA A 20 30.94 19.50 42.33
N ALA A 21 29.69 19.92 42.17
CA ALA A 21 29.30 21.32 42.29
C ALA A 21 28.00 21.43 43.09
N LYS A 22 28.01 22.32 44.08
CA LYS A 22 26.96 22.57 45.07
C LYS A 22 26.40 23.97 44.84
N GLY A 23 25.06 24.09 44.83
CA GLY A 23 24.31 25.26 45.32
C GLY A 23 23.88 26.34 44.31
N LYS A 24 22.56 26.50 44.15
CA LYS A 24 21.83 27.78 44.40
C LYS A 24 20.31 27.57 44.31
N GLU A 25 19.61 27.95 45.38
CA GLU A 25 18.17 28.25 45.37
C GLU A 25 17.91 29.52 44.56
N THR A 26 16.84 29.57 43.74
CA THR A 26 15.85 30.66 43.79
C THR A 26 14.61 30.37 42.93
N ALA A 27 13.46 30.82 43.45
CA ALA A 27 12.30 31.37 42.75
C ALA A 27 11.38 30.41 41.96
N THR A 28 10.31 30.02 42.67
CA THR A 28 8.95 29.84 42.18
C THR A 28 8.60 30.73 40.99
N THR A 29 8.34 30.11 39.84
CA THR A 29 7.48 30.68 38.79
C THR A 29 6.42 29.63 38.45
N LYS A 30 5.17 29.90 38.82
CA LYS A 30 4.00 29.18 38.34
C LYS A 30 3.90 29.42 36.84
N SER A 31 4.39 28.49 36.02
CA SER A 31 3.99 28.40 34.62
C SER A 31 2.85 27.39 34.53
N ASN A 32 1.65 27.91 34.35
CA ASN A 32 0.45 27.17 34.05
C ASN A 32 0.57 26.70 32.58
N SER A 33 1.25 25.58 32.31
CA SER A 33 1.21 24.97 30.99
C SER A 33 -0.04 24.10 30.89
N ASN A 34 -1.04 24.59 30.17
CA ASN A 34 -2.13 23.78 29.65
C ASN A 34 -1.56 22.69 28.72
N THR A 35 -1.20 21.54 29.28
CA THR A 35 -0.94 20.31 28.54
C THR A 35 -2.29 19.68 28.20
N VAL A 36 -3.02 20.28 27.26
CA VAL A 36 -4.27 19.72 26.75
C VAL A 36 -3.95 18.88 25.50
N ASN A 37 -3.98 17.57 25.69
CA ASN A 37 -4.51 16.56 24.77
C ASN A 37 -3.94 16.43 23.33
N THR A 38 -2.70 15.95 23.18
CA THR A 38 -2.29 15.24 21.95
C THR A 38 -2.74 13.77 21.94
N ALA A 39 -2.85 13.13 23.11
CA ALA A 39 -3.23 11.72 23.23
C ALA A 39 -4.71 11.42 22.91
N ASN A 40 -5.63 12.37 23.14
CA ASN A 40 -7.06 12.17 22.83
C ASN A 40 -7.40 12.47 21.36
N LYS A 41 -6.53 13.17 20.61
CA LYS A 41 -6.73 13.55 19.19
C LYS A 41 -6.39 12.40 18.22
N SER A 42 -5.44 11.54 18.57
CA SER A 42 -5.08 10.37 17.77
C SER A 42 -6.12 9.24 17.91
N VAL A 43 -6.60 9.02 19.14
CA VAL A 43 -7.58 7.95 19.46
C VAL A 43 -8.94 8.17 18.79
N SER A 44 -9.37 9.43 18.67
CA SER A 44 -10.64 9.82 18.01
C SER A 44 -10.62 9.58 16.50
N THR A 45 -9.48 9.82 15.85
CA THR A 45 -9.29 9.66 14.41
C THR A 45 -9.20 8.19 14.01
N GLU A 46 -8.48 7.39 14.81
CA GLU A 46 -8.30 5.96 14.54
C GLU A 46 -9.61 5.16 14.62
N ALA A 47 -10.49 5.48 15.58
CA ALA A 47 -11.78 4.80 15.70
C ALA A 47 -12.68 5.06 14.48
N VAL A 48 -12.71 6.29 13.99
CA VAL A 48 -13.47 6.68 12.80
C VAL A 48 -12.90 5.98 11.55
N VAL A 49 -11.59 6.01 11.36
CA VAL A 49 -10.91 5.31 10.26
C VAL A 49 -11.27 3.83 10.26
N ASN A 50 -11.13 3.16 11.40
CA ASN A 50 -11.43 1.73 11.50
C ASN A 50 -12.89 1.44 11.20
N TYR A 51 -13.84 2.23 11.72
CA TYR A 51 -15.25 2.07 11.42
C TYR A 51 -15.55 2.13 9.91
N TRP A 52 -14.96 3.08 9.20
CA TRP A 52 -15.15 3.20 7.75
C TRP A 52 -14.54 2.04 6.97
N VAL A 53 -13.30 1.67 7.31
CA VAL A 53 -12.62 0.53 6.70
C VAL A 53 -13.45 -0.73 6.92
N ASP A 54 -13.91 -0.97 8.15
CA ASP A 54 -14.73 -2.13 8.51
C ASP A 54 -16.07 -2.15 7.78
N SER A 55 -16.71 -0.99 7.64
CA SER A 55 -17.99 -0.86 6.94
C SER A 55 -17.85 -1.23 5.47
N LEU A 56 -16.86 -0.66 4.77
CA LEU A 56 -16.59 -0.99 3.37
C LEU A 56 -16.17 -2.45 3.19
N TYR A 57 -15.30 -2.93 4.08
CA TYR A 57 -14.79 -4.30 4.06
C TYR A 57 -15.91 -5.34 4.23
N ALA A 58 -16.81 -5.09 5.19
CA ALA A 58 -17.97 -5.93 5.46
C ALA A 58 -19.00 -5.86 4.31
N GLN A 59 -19.32 -4.66 3.83
CA GLN A 59 -20.29 -4.46 2.74
C GLN A 59 -19.87 -5.16 1.44
N MET A 60 -18.58 -5.10 1.10
CA MET A 60 -18.02 -5.80 -0.05
C MET A 60 -17.77 -7.30 0.20
N GLN A 61 -17.97 -7.79 1.43
CA GLN A 61 -17.74 -9.18 1.83
C GLN A 61 -16.32 -9.68 1.51
N LEU A 62 -15.31 -8.81 1.68
CA LEU A 62 -13.93 -9.08 1.26
C LEU A 62 -13.29 -10.27 1.99
N GLU A 63 -13.65 -10.48 3.25
CA GLU A 63 -13.21 -11.65 4.02
C GLU A 63 -13.62 -12.97 3.37
N LYS A 64 -14.86 -13.07 2.89
CA LYS A 64 -15.35 -14.28 2.20
C LYS A 64 -14.61 -14.55 0.89
N MET A 65 -14.03 -13.51 0.28
CA MET A 65 -13.21 -13.62 -0.92
C MET A 65 -11.71 -13.81 -0.59
N GLY A 66 -11.37 -13.93 0.70
CA GLY A 66 -10.02 -14.23 1.17
C GLY A 66 -9.05 -13.05 1.17
N LEU A 67 -9.51 -11.80 0.99
CA LEU A 67 -8.65 -10.63 1.14
C LEU A 67 -8.53 -10.29 2.62
N PRO A 68 -7.34 -10.29 3.24
CA PRO A 68 -7.21 -9.94 4.65
C PRO A 68 -7.54 -8.46 4.89
N ARG A 69 -8.21 -8.17 6.02
CA ARG A 69 -8.57 -6.81 6.43
C ARG A 69 -7.37 -5.85 6.45
N SER A 70 -6.22 -6.29 6.95
CA SER A 70 -5.00 -5.47 7.00
C SER A 70 -4.53 -5.05 5.61
N VAL A 71 -4.62 -5.94 4.62
CA VAL A 71 -4.26 -5.64 3.23
C VAL A 71 -5.22 -4.62 2.63
N PHE A 72 -6.53 -4.77 2.90
CA PHE A 72 -7.52 -3.78 2.48
C PHE A 72 -7.29 -2.42 3.15
N PHE A 73 -6.99 -2.40 4.45
CA PHE A 73 -6.68 -1.17 5.19
C PHE A 73 -5.50 -0.42 4.55
N GLU A 74 -4.39 -1.10 4.27
CA GLU A 74 -3.23 -0.49 3.61
C GLU A 74 -3.57 0.04 2.21
N ALA A 75 -4.27 -0.78 1.42
CA ALA A 75 -4.66 -0.42 0.06
C ALA A 75 -5.58 0.82 0.05
N TYR A 76 -6.55 0.86 0.95
CA TYR A 76 -7.50 1.97 1.06
C TYR A 76 -6.81 3.23 1.60
N LYS A 77 -5.94 3.11 2.62
CA LYS A 77 -5.12 4.24 3.09
C LYS A 77 -4.31 4.85 1.95
N GLY A 78 -3.61 4.03 1.17
CA GLY A 78 -2.81 4.53 0.06
C GLY A 78 -3.66 5.11 -1.08
N TYR A 79 -4.83 4.55 -1.36
CA TYR A 79 -5.81 5.15 -2.26
C TYR A 79 -6.22 6.56 -1.81
N GLU A 80 -6.60 6.73 -0.55
CA GLU A 80 -6.98 8.03 0.03
C GLU A 80 -5.81 9.03 -0.04
N TYR A 81 -4.59 8.59 0.27
CA TYR A 81 -3.41 9.46 0.14
C TYR A 81 -3.20 9.93 -1.31
N LEU A 82 -3.25 9.01 -2.27
CA LEU A 82 -3.08 9.35 -3.69
C LEU A 82 -4.20 10.24 -4.22
N LEU A 83 -5.41 10.08 -3.70
CA LEU A 83 -6.55 10.94 -3.99
C LEU A 83 -6.31 12.37 -3.50
N SER A 84 -5.94 12.56 -2.22
CA SER A 84 -5.60 13.90 -1.68
C SER A 84 -4.44 14.56 -2.41
N ALA A 85 -3.46 13.77 -2.86
CA ALA A 85 -2.31 14.27 -3.61
C ALA A 85 -2.61 14.54 -5.09
N GLY A 86 -3.86 14.37 -5.56
CA GLY A 86 -4.25 14.61 -6.95
C GLY A 86 -3.58 13.67 -7.96
N LYS A 87 -3.16 12.47 -7.52
CA LYS A 87 -2.43 11.49 -8.35
C LYS A 87 -3.34 10.57 -9.15
N LEU A 88 -4.63 10.53 -8.84
CA LEU A 88 -5.62 9.66 -9.48
C LEU A 88 -6.56 10.48 -10.37
N GLN A 89 -6.54 10.22 -11.68
CA GLN A 89 -7.47 10.85 -12.62
C GLN A 89 -8.83 10.14 -12.65
N LYS A 90 -8.84 8.85 -12.28
CA LYS A 90 -10.04 8.03 -12.18
C LYS A 90 -10.24 7.59 -10.74
N GLN A 91 -11.12 8.29 -10.05
CA GLN A 91 -11.47 8.05 -8.65
C GLN A 91 -12.51 6.93 -8.53
N GLY A 92 -12.74 6.45 -7.31
CA GLY A 92 -13.73 5.42 -6.99
C GLY A 92 -13.28 3.99 -7.32
N PHE A 93 -12.13 3.80 -7.98
CA PHE A 93 -11.62 2.47 -8.34
C PHE A 93 -10.28 2.16 -7.68
N LEU A 94 -10.23 1.00 -7.01
CA LEU A 94 -9.04 0.46 -6.37
C LEU A 94 -8.82 -0.98 -6.82
N THR A 95 -7.65 -1.25 -7.39
CA THR A 95 -7.21 -2.60 -7.74
C THR A 95 -6.16 -3.09 -6.74
N ILE A 96 -6.32 -4.29 -6.21
CA ILE A 96 -5.42 -4.92 -5.25
C ILE A 96 -4.95 -6.27 -5.81
N CYS A 97 -3.65 -6.44 -5.97
CA CYS A 97 -2.99 -7.72 -6.21
C CYS A 97 -2.35 -8.20 -4.91
N ASP A 98 -2.94 -9.18 -4.23
CA ASP A 98 -2.38 -9.76 -3.01
C ASP A 98 -1.43 -10.92 -3.34
N TYR A 99 -0.15 -10.61 -3.52
CA TYR A 99 0.88 -11.61 -3.84
C TYR A 99 1.31 -12.48 -2.64
N SER A 100 0.78 -12.23 -1.44
CA SER A 100 0.97 -13.14 -0.30
C SER A 100 0.20 -14.45 -0.46
N GLN A 101 -0.83 -14.46 -1.32
CA GLN A 101 -1.61 -15.64 -1.69
C GLN A 101 -0.97 -16.39 -2.89
N PRO A 102 -1.13 -17.72 -2.98
CA PRO A 102 -0.59 -18.49 -4.10
C PRO A 102 -1.29 -18.16 -5.42
N SER A 103 -0.61 -18.43 -6.53
CA SER A 103 -1.03 -18.07 -7.89
C SER A 103 -2.31 -18.78 -8.34
N ASN A 104 -2.61 -19.93 -7.76
CA ASN A 104 -3.83 -20.70 -7.98
C ASN A 104 -5.05 -20.17 -7.19
N ARG A 105 -4.92 -19.05 -6.46
CA ARG A 105 -6.04 -18.37 -5.79
C ARG A 105 -6.45 -17.11 -6.55
N LYS A 106 -7.71 -16.73 -6.37
CA LYS A 106 -8.26 -15.48 -6.90
C LYS A 106 -7.77 -14.32 -6.02
N ARG A 107 -6.56 -13.85 -6.33
CA ARG A 107 -5.81 -12.84 -5.55
C ARG A 107 -5.76 -11.45 -6.17
N LEU A 108 -6.49 -11.24 -7.27
CA LEU A 108 -6.78 -9.91 -7.81
C LEU A 108 -8.17 -9.48 -7.36
N TYR A 109 -8.28 -8.27 -6.83
CA TYR A 109 -9.52 -7.64 -6.41
C TYR A 109 -9.63 -6.29 -7.12
N VAL A 110 -10.72 -6.06 -7.84
CA VAL A 110 -11.03 -4.75 -8.45
C VAL A 110 -12.30 -4.24 -7.78
N LEU A 111 -12.17 -3.12 -7.08
CA LEU A 111 -13.19 -2.56 -6.22
C LEU A 111 -13.73 -1.27 -6.83
N ASP A 112 -15.05 -1.14 -6.82
CA ASP A 112 -15.79 0.11 -7.01
C ASP A 112 -16.16 0.61 -5.61
N LEU A 113 -15.36 1.55 -5.10
CA LEU A 113 -15.47 2.10 -3.75
C LEU A 113 -16.71 2.98 -3.60
N ASP A 114 -17.09 3.71 -4.65
CA ASP A 114 -18.28 4.57 -4.63
C ASP A 114 -19.57 3.76 -4.44
N LYS A 115 -19.61 2.56 -5.02
CA LYS A 115 -20.75 1.63 -4.87
C LYS A 115 -20.53 0.58 -3.78
N ALA A 116 -19.36 0.56 -3.15
CA ALA A 116 -18.90 -0.50 -2.25
C ALA A 116 -19.16 -1.90 -2.83
N LYS A 117 -18.66 -2.16 -4.05
CA LYS A 117 -18.82 -3.41 -4.79
C LYS A 117 -17.48 -3.97 -5.26
N VAL A 118 -17.36 -5.30 -5.19
CA VAL A 118 -16.29 -6.02 -5.89
C VAL A 118 -16.72 -6.24 -7.34
N LEU A 119 -16.02 -5.63 -8.29
CA LEU A 119 -16.26 -5.83 -9.72
C LEU A 119 -15.63 -7.12 -10.23
N PHE A 120 -14.42 -7.42 -9.75
CA PHE A 120 -13.69 -8.62 -10.13
C PHE A 120 -12.96 -9.20 -8.93
N ASN A 121 -13.11 -10.51 -8.71
CA ASN A 121 -12.21 -11.32 -7.88
C ASN A 121 -11.71 -12.49 -8.75
N THR A 122 -10.45 -12.44 -9.16
CA THR A 122 -9.92 -13.34 -10.21
C THR A 122 -8.43 -13.64 -10.03
N TYR A 123 -7.88 -14.47 -10.92
CA TYR A 123 -6.48 -14.87 -10.94
C TYR A 123 -5.59 -13.77 -11.51
N VAL A 124 -4.36 -13.68 -10.99
CA VAL A 124 -3.32 -12.82 -11.56
C VAL A 124 -1.95 -13.46 -11.40
N SER A 125 -1.15 -13.44 -12.46
CA SER A 125 0.23 -13.94 -12.44
C SER A 125 1.20 -12.96 -11.77
N HIS A 126 2.41 -13.45 -11.53
CA HIS A 126 3.57 -12.63 -11.14
C HIS A 126 4.76 -12.93 -12.08
N GLY A 127 5.87 -12.21 -11.90
CA GLY A 127 7.10 -12.42 -12.68
C GLY A 127 7.78 -13.76 -12.40
N ARG A 128 8.32 -14.42 -13.43
CA ARG A 128 8.94 -15.76 -13.34
C ARG A 128 10.04 -15.88 -12.30
N ASN A 129 10.74 -14.79 -12.01
CA ASN A 129 11.83 -14.78 -11.03
C ASN A 129 11.35 -14.32 -9.64
N SER A 130 10.05 -14.09 -9.46
CA SER A 130 9.46 -13.75 -8.17
C SER A 130 9.12 -14.95 -7.30
N GLY A 131 9.12 -16.15 -7.87
CA GLY A 131 8.84 -17.40 -7.17
C GLY A 131 8.08 -18.38 -8.05
N ASP A 132 7.60 -19.46 -7.43
CA ASP A 132 6.80 -20.49 -8.07
C ASP A 132 5.31 -20.21 -7.84
N ASP A 133 4.62 -20.99 -7.00
CA ASP A 133 3.20 -20.73 -6.71
C ASP A 133 3.02 -19.44 -5.89
N TYR A 134 3.92 -19.23 -4.93
CA TYR A 134 4.02 -17.99 -4.16
C TYR A 134 5.06 -17.06 -4.79
N ALA A 135 4.72 -15.77 -4.89
CA ALA A 135 5.74 -14.75 -5.12
C ALA A 135 6.36 -14.38 -3.78
N THR A 136 7.66 -14.55 -3.65
CA THR A 136 8.43 -14.31 -2.42
C THR A 136 9.58 -13.33 -2.64
N SER A 137 9.80 -12.89 -3.88
CA SER A 137 10.88 -11.96 -4.22
C SER A 137 10.45 -10.93 -5.28
N PHE A 138 10.78 -9.67 -5.03
CA PHE A 138 10.32 -8.55 -5.86
C PHE A 138 11.50 -7.70 -6.30
N SER A 139 11.34 -6.95 -7.39
CA SER A 139 12.40 -6.03 -7.83
C SER A 139 11.87 -4.94 -8.74
N ASN A 140 12.48 -3.76 -8.58
CA ASN A 140 12.35 -2.63 -9.47
C ASN A 140 13.40 -2.60 -10.59
N ARG A 141 14.35 -3.55 -10.62
CA ARG A 141 15.48 -3.52 -11.57
C ARG A 141 15.06 -3.97 -12.96
N ASN A 142 15.62 -3.31 -13.98
CA ASN A 142 15.46 -3.73 -15.36
C ASN A 142 15.97 -5.17 -15.57
N ASN A 143 15.31 -5.91 -16.47
CA ASN A 143 15.61 -7.32 -16.80
C ASN A 143 15.62 -8.31 -15.60
N SER A 144 15.07 -7.91 -14.44
CA SER A 144 14.99 -8.81 -13.27
C SER A 144 13.97 -9.94 -13.47
N HIS A 145 12.99 -9.73 -14.36
CA HIS A 145 11.79 -10.56 -14.54
C HIS A 145 11.00 -10.82 -13.24
N LYS A 146 11.09 -9.90 -12.28
CA LYS A 146 10.35 -9.93 -11.02
C LYS A 146 9.22 -8.91 -11.04
N THR A 147 8.16 -9.20 -10.31
CA THR A 147 7.10 -8.22 -10.02
C THR A 147 7.63 -7.08 -9.15
N SER A 148 7.10 -5.87 -9.34
CA SER A 148 7.30 -4.71 -8.46
C SER A 148 6.17 -4.60 -7.44
N LEU A 149 6.51 -4.20 -6.21
CA LEU A 149 5.54 -3.93 -5.14
C LEU A 149 5.09 -2.46 -5.16
N GLY A 150 4.03 -2.19 -4.42
CA GLY A 150 3.57 -0.86 -4.08
C GLY A 150 2.52 -0.28 -5.00
N PHE A 151 2.26 1.02 -4.81
CA PHE A 151 1.21 1.74 -5.52
C PHE A 151 1.64 2.20 -6.90
N MET A 152 0.73 2.07 -7.84
CA MET A 152 0.84 2.49 -9.22
C MET A 152 -0.44 3.21 -9.65
N CYS A 153 -0.34 4.07 -10.65
CA CYS A 153 -1.49 4.65 -11.35
C CYS A 153 -1.70 3.88 -12.66
N THR A 154 -2.94 3.49 -12.97
CA THR A 154 -3.25 2.97 -14.30
C THR A 154 -3.22 4.09 -15.33
N ALA A 155 -2.92 3.78 -16.58
CA ALA A 155 -2.75 4.83 -17.58
C ALA A 155 -3.45 4.49 -18.90
N GLU A 156 -2.81 4.81 -20.02
CA GLU A 156 -3.31 4.54 -21.36
C GLU A 156 -3.25 3.05 -21.71
N THR A 157 -4.12 2.66 -22.63
CA THR A 157 -4.14 1.31 -23.20
C THR A 157 -3.45 1.30 -24.55
N TYR A 158 -2.99 0.13 -24.96
CA TYR A 158 -2.47 -0.11 -26.30
C TYR A 158 -2.71 -1.56 -26.71
N ASN A 159 -2.58 -1.87 -27.99
CA ASN A 159 -2.55 -3.24 -28.49
C ASN A 159 -1.12 -3.57 -28.91
N GLY A 160 -0.54 -4.62 -28.32
CA GLY A 160 0.78 -5.14 -28.66
C GLY A 160 0.77 -6.67 -28.73
N ASP A 161 1.93 -7.30 -28.57
CA ASP A 161 2.08 -8.76 -28.68
C ASP A 161 1.22 -9.53 -27.68
N ASN A 162 0.97 -8.96 -26.49
CA ASN A 162 0.07 -9.52 -25.48
C ASN A 162 -1.40 -9.10 -25.66
N GLY A 163 -1.75 -8.54 -26.83
CA GLY A 163 -3.08 -8.01 -27.12
C GLY A 163 -3.39 -6.71 -26.36
N TYR A 164 -4.68 -6.50 -26.05
CA TYR A 164 -5.17 -5.32 -25.35
C TYR A 164 -4.56 -5.23 -23.95
N SER A 165 -3.70 -4.24 -23.76
CA SER A 165 -2.85 -4.08 -22.58
C SER A 165 -3.01 -2.69 -21.96
N LEU A 166 -2.82 -2.62 -20.64
CA LEU A 166 -2.94 -1.39 -19.85
C LEU A 166 -1.58 -1.05 -19.24
N ARG A 167 -1.10 0.16 -19.52
CA ARG A 167 0.14 0.64 -18.91
C ARG A 167 -0.09 1.09 -17.47
N LEU A 168 0.97 0.97 -16.69
CA LEU A 168 1.02 1.33 -15.28
C LEU A 168 2.16 2.34 -15.06
N ASP A 169 1.92 3.33 -14.21
CA ASP A 169 2.90 4.30 -13.75
C ASP A 169 3.26 4.03 -12.30
N GLY A 170 4.56 3.83 -12.02
CA GLY A 170 5.06 3.67 -10.67
C GLY A 170 4.95 4.96 -9.85
N LEU A 171 4.49 4.86 -8.60
CA LEU A 171 4.36 5.99 -7.68
C LEU A 171 5.29 5.88 -6.46
N GLU A 172 6.05 4.79 -6.33
CA GLU A 172 6.90 4.48 -5.18
C GLU A 172 8.37 4.39 -5.62
N ASN A 173 9.12 5.46 -5.36
CA ASN A 173 10.53 5.58 -5.72
C ASN A 173 11.37 4.44 -5.11
N GLY A 174 12.16 3.76 -5.93
CA GLY A 174 12.97 2.60 -5.56
C GLY A 174 12.23 1.25 -5.62
N PHE A 175 10.90 1.24 -5.61
CA PHE A 175 10.08 0.02 -5.60
C PHE A 175 9.40 -0.27 -6.93
N ASN A 176 8.90 0.77 -7.61
CA ASN A 176 8.18 0.61 -8.87
C ASN A 176 8.31 1.78 -9.85
N ASP A 177 9.14 2.78 -9.58
CA ASP A 177 9.43 3.91 -10.48
C ASP A 177 9.97 3.49 -11.86
N ASN A 178 10.50 2.28 -12.01
CA ASN A 178 10.93 1.74 -13.31
C ASN A 178 9.85 0.93 -14.05
N VAL A 179 8.60 0.85 -13.57
CA VAL A 179 7.52 0.05 -14.20
C VAL A 179 7.35 0.38 -15.69
N ARG A 180 7.37 1.68 -16.04
CA ARG A 180 7.28 2.14 -17.45
C ARG A 180 8.48 1.72 -18.30
N THR A 181 9.69 2.01 -17.83
CA THR A 181 10.93 1.71 -18.55
C THR A 181 11.14 0.20 -18.71
N ARG A 182 10.57 -0.60 -17.81
CA ARG A 182 10.56 -2.07 -17.85
C ARG A 182 9.42 -2.67 -18.66
N ALA A 183 8.58 -1.85 -19.30
CA ALA A 183 7.39 -2.27 -20.04
C ALA A 183 6.46 -3.19 -19.24
N ILE A 184 6.33 -2.95 -17.92
CA ILE A 184 5.42 -3.70 -17.06
C ILE A 184 4.00 -3.17 -17.27
N VAL A 185 3.10 -4.05 -17.72
CA VAL A 185 1.73 -3.71 -18.11
C VAL A 185 0.77 -4.79 -17.60
N MET A 186 -0.51 -4.44 -17.39
CA MET A 186 -1.56 -5.45 -17.22
C MET A 186 -2.00 -5.94 -18.60
N HIS A 187 -2.11 -7.25 -18.78
CA HIS A 187 -2.53 -7.85 -20.05
C HIS A 187 -3.23 -9.21 -19.83
N GLY A 188 -3.84 -9.74 -20.89
CA GLY A 188 -4.47 -11.05 -20.89
C GLY A 188 -3.45 -12.15 -21.11
N SER A 189 -3.68 -13.32 -20.52
CA SER A 189 -2.96 -14.52 -20.91
C SER A 189 -3.77 -15.81 -20.78
N ASN A 190 -3.56 -16.72 -21.73
CA ASN A 190 -4.09 -18.07 -21.72
C ASN A 190 -3.49 -18.94 -20.60
N TYR A 191 -2.30 -18.60 -20.10
CA TYR A 191 -1.62 -19.35 -19.04
C TYR A 191 -2.15 -19.01 -17.63
N VAL A 192 -3.06 -18.04 -17.53
CA VAL A 192 -3.77 -17.66 -16.30
C VAL A 192 -5.24 -18.03 -16.45
N ASN A 193 -5.65 -19.17 -15.89
CA ASN A 193 -7.03 -19.64 -16.03
C ASN A 193 -7.45 -20.58 -14.90
N GLY A 194 -8.77 -20.70 -14.68
CA GLY A 194 -9.34 -21.52 -13.62
C GLY A 194 -9.10 -23.03 -13.78
N GLN A 195 -8.89 -23.53 -15.01
CA GLN A 195 -8.65 -24.95 -15.25
C GLN A 195 -7.29 -25.39 -14.68
N ARG A 196 -6.27 -24.53 -14.75
CA ARG A 196 -4.98 -24.80 -14.09
C ARG A 196 -5.13 -24.78 -12.57
N ALA A 197 -5.89 -23.81 -12.05
CA ALA A 197 -6.12 -23.67 -10.61
C ALA A 197 -6.87 -24.88 -10.04
N SER A 198 -7.91 -25.38 -10.72
CA SER A 198 -8.69 -26.54 -10.29
C SER A 198 -7.88 -27.84 -10.29
N LYS A 199 -6.80 -27.91 -11.09
CA LYS A 199 -5.84 -29.03 -11.11
C LYS A 199 -4.71 -28.87 -10.08
N GLY A 200 -4.77 -27.85 -9.23
CA GLY A 200 -3.68 -27.52 -8.29
C GLY A 200 -2.38 -27.12 -8.99
N THR A 201 -2.42 -26.80 -10.28
CA THR A 201 -1.24 -26.47 -11.07
C THR A 201 -0.89 -25.00 -10.86
N MET A 202 0.39 -24.72 -10.64
CA MET A 202 0.93 -23.36 -10.63
C MET A 202 0.54 -22.60 -11.90
N MET A 203 0.17 -21.32 -11.78
CA MET A 203 -0.12 -20.47 -12.94
C MET A 203 1.13 -20.26 -13.80
N GLY A 204 0.93 -19.86 -15.05
CA GLY A 204 2.04 -19.34 -15.85
C GLY A 204 2.54 -18.03 -15.25
N ARG A 205 3.79 -17.68 -15.58
CA ARG A 205 4.47 -16.51 -15.03
C ARG A 205 4.93 -15.62 -16.18
N SER A 206 4.77 -14.31 -16.00
CA SER A 206 5.19 -13.28 -16.94
C SER A 206 6.65 -12.87 -16.66
N TYR A 207 7.13 -11.79 -17.29
CA TYR A 207 8.40 -11.14 -16.93
C TYR A 207 8.23 -9.97 -15.94
N GLY A 208 7.13 -9.98 -15.17
CA GLY A 208 6.83 -9.00 -14.11
C GLY A 208 5.44 -8.37 -14.25
N CYS A 209 4.82 -8.50 -15.43
CA CYS A 209 3.47 -8.05 -15.74
C CYS A 209 2.40 -8.79 -14.90
N PRO A 210 1.40 -8.08 -14.33
CA PRO A 210 0.19 -8.71 -13.82
C PRO A 210 -0.68 -9.21 -14.98
N ALA A 211 -0.50 -10.46 -15.39
CA ALA A 211 -1.34 -11.08 -16.40
C ALA A 211 -2.60 -11.69 -15.77
N VAL A 212 -3.74 -11.52 -16.41
CA VAL A 212 -5.06 -11.98 -15.95
C VAL A 212 -5.70 -12.89 -17.01
N PRO A 213 -6.80 -13.61 -16.72
CA PRO A 213 -7.45 -14.44 -17.72
C PRO A 213 -7.88 -13.65 -18.97
N ASP A 214 -7.58 -14.19 -20.17
CA ASP A 214 -7.90 -13.55 -21.46
C ASP A 214 -9.36 -13.13 -21.59
N ARG A 215 -10.28 -13.97 -21.08
CA ARG A 215 -11.73 -13.70 -21.14
C ARG A 215 -12.17 -12.51 -20.28
N GLU A 216 -11.36 -12.10 -19.30
CA GLU A 216 -11.67 -11.06 -18.31
C GLU A 216 -10.89 -9.76 -18.56
N VAL A 217 -9.74 -9.82 -19.23
CA VAL A 217 -8.80 -8.69 -19.36
C VAL A 217 -9.47 -7.42 -19.91
N LYS A 218 -10.30 -7.54 -20.95
CA LYS A 218 -10.94 -6.37 -21.58
C LYS A 218 -11.88 -5.66 -20.61
N SER A 219 -12.66 -6.42 -19.86
CA SER A 219 -13.60 -5.88 -18.87
C SER A 219 -12.87 -5.25 -17.68
N ILE A 220 -11.82 -5.91 -17.19
CA ILE A 220 -10.96 -5.39 -16.11
C ILE A 220 -10.31 -4.08 -16.55
N ILE A 221 -9.58 -4.08 -17.67
CA ILE A 221 -8.89 -2.89 -18.17
C ILE A 221 -9.87 -1.74 -18.41
N ASN A 222 -11.05 -1.99 -18.99
CA ASN A 222 -12.03 -0.92 -19.21
C ASN A 222 -12.59 -0.33 -17.92
N ALA A 223 -12.73 -1.14 -16.86
CA ALA A 223 -13.12 -0.63 -15.56
C ALA A 223 -12.05 0.31 -14.98
N ILE A 224 -10.77 -0.04 -15.12
CA ILE A 224 -9.69 0.62 -14.36
C ILE A 224 -8.79 1.55 -15.18
N LYS A 225 -8.84 1.58 -16.52
CA LYS A 225 -7.96 2.43 -17.34
C LYS A 225 -8.16 3.93 -17.06
N GLY A 226 -7.12 4.71 -17.33
CA GLY A 226 -7.19 6.17 -17.31
C GLY A 226 -7.05 6.79 -15.92
N GLY A 227 -6.18 6.24 -15.06
CA GLY A 227 -5.74 6.94 -13.84
C GLY A 227 -6.31 6.44 -12.53
N SER A 228 -6.69 5.16 -12.42
CA SER A 228 -7.16 4.56 -11.17
C SER A 228 -6.01 4.01 -10.33
N CYS A 229 -6.28 3.75 -9.06
CA CYS A 229 -5.28 3.20 -8.14
C CYS A 229 -5.07 1.69 -8.38
N PHE A 230 -3.81 1.28 -8.40
CA PHE A 230 -3.38 -0.12 -8.50
C PHE A 230 -2.33 -0.43 -7.43
N TYR A 231 -2.59 -1.42 -6.58
CA TYR A 231 -1.71 -1.79 -5.48
C TYR A 231 -1.22 -3.24 -5.60
N SER A 232 0.10 -3.41 -5.73
CA SER A 232 0.76 -4.71 -5.65
C SER A 232 1.25 -4.97 -4.23
N TYR A 233 0.56 -5.82 -3.49
CA TYR A 233 0.86 -6.10 -2.09
C TYR A 233 1.65 -7.40 -1.90
N TYR A 234 2.60 -7.36 -0.98
CA TYR A 234 3.19 -8.50 -0.27
C TYR A 234 3.69 -7.99 1.09
N PRO A 235 3.69 -8.78 2.18
CA PRO A 235 4.18 -8.36 3.50
C PRO A 235 5.71 -8.24 3.56
N ASP A 236 6.28 -7.35 2.73
CA ASP A 236 7.69 -7.04 2.68
C ASP A 236 8.03 -5.95 3.71
N LYS A 237 8.90 -6.28 4.67
CA LYS A 237 9.25 -5.38 5.77
C LYS A 237 9.99 -4.13 5.30
N VAL A 238 10.78 -4.24 4.24
CA VAL A 238 11.56 -3.11 3.71
C VAL A 238 10.61 -2.13 3.02
N TYR A 239 9.70 -2.64 2.19
CA TYR A 239 8.65 -1.84 1.57
C TYR A 239 7.76 -1.17 2.61
N ALA A 240 7.24 -1.94 3.58
CA ALA A 240 6.38 -1.40 4.64
C ALA A 240 7.05 -0.26 5.42
N ALA A 241 8.35 -0.37 5.72
CA ALA A 241 9.09 0.66 6.44
C ALA A 241 9.46 1.88 5.58
N ALA A 242 9.69 1.70 4.28
CA ALA A 242 10.23 2.75 3.40
C ALA A 242 9.16 3.45 2.55
N SER A 243 7.99 2.84 2.36
CA SER A 243 6.90 3.38 1.55
C SER A 243 6.46 4.74 2.09
N LYS A 244 6.54 5.79 1.27
CA LYS A 244 6.07 7.12 1.66
C LYS A 244 4.56 7.19 1.67
N ILE A 245 3.89 6.40 0.83
CA ILE A 245 2.43 6.33 0.76
C ILE A 245 1.87 5.61 1.99
N LEU A 246 2.38 4.44 2.36
CA LEU A 246 1.88 3.70 3.54
C LEU A 246 2.14 4.45 4.84
N ASN A 247 3.30 5.12 4.94
CA ASN A 247 3.71 5.86 6.12
C ASN A 247 3.30 7.34 6.09
N ALA A 248 2.48 7.75 5.12
CA ALA A 248 1.96 9.09 5.07
C ALA A 248 1.11 9.39 6.32
N ASP A 249 1.33 10.57 6.89
CA ASP A 249 0.51 11.16 7.93
C ASP A 249 -0.39 12.23 7.30
N PHE A 250 -1.70 11.98 7.33
CA PHE A 250 -2.71 12.85 6.73
C PHE A 250 -4.09 12.51 7.32
N VAL A 251 -5.08 13.38 7.11
CA VAL A 251 -6.47 13.14 7.55
C VAL A 251 -7.20 12.32 6.48
N TRP A 252 -7.76 11.17 6.88
CA TRP A 252 -8.52 10.28 6.01
C TRP A 252 -9.54 9.47 6.82
N PRO A 253 -10.59 8.91 6.21
CA PRO A 253 -10.92 8.97 4.77
C PRO A 253 -11.40 10.36 4.31
N LEU A 254 -10.91 10.84 3.16
CA LEU A 254 -11.26 12.15 2.57
C LEU A 254 -12.73 12.23 2.16
N THR A 255 -13.36 11.09 1.92
CA THR A 255 -14.81 10.98 1.65
C THR A 255 -15.65 11.62 2.75
N GLN A 256 -15.13 11.74 3.98
CA GLN A 256 -15.79 12.51 5.04
C GLN A 256 -15.85 14.01 4.76
N THR A 257 -14.82 14.62 4.18
CA THR A 257 -14.78 16.08 3.97
C THR A 257 -15.87 16.56 3.00
N LEU A 258 -16.42 15.67 2.16
CA LEU A 258 -17.49 15.99 1.21
C LEU A 258 -18.87 15.43 1.60
N GLN A 259 -18.94 14.35 2.39
CA GLN A 259 -20.19 13.58 2.61
C GLN A 259 -20.80 13.71 4.02
N LEU A 260 -20.15 14.42 4.96
CA LEU A 260 -20.72 14.72 6.29
C LEU A 260 -22.02 15.55 6.25
N ALA A 261 -22.45 16.02 5.08
CA ALA A 261 -23.79 16.56 4.89
C ALA A 261 -24.91 15.50 4.80
N SER A 262 -24.61 14.18 4.73
CA SER A 262 -25.65 13.19 4.36
C SER A 262 -25.56 11.77 4.92
N ILE A 263 -24.56 11.41 5.75
CA ILE A 263 -24.51 10.09 6.43
C ILE A 263 -24.67 10.25 7.94
N LYS A 264 -25.61 9.50 8.53
CA LYS A 264 -25.83 9.44 9.99
C LYS A 264 -24.80 8.50 10.61
N LEU A 265 -23.63 9.03 10.98
CA LEU A 265 -22.71 8.32 11.87
C LEU A 265 -23.44 7.96 13.18
N PRO A 266 -23.09 6.86 13.86
CA PRO A 266 -23.51 6.65 15.23
C PRO A 266 -23.20 7.88 16.08
N ASP A 267 -24.13 8.32 16.95
CA ASP A 267 -24.00 9.58 17.70
C ASP A 267 -22.70 9.67 18.52
N SER A 268 -22.13 8.53 18.92
CA SER A 268 -20.84 8.43 19.59
C SER A 268 -19.67 8.85 18.70
N LEU A 269 -19.66 8.47 17.42
CA LEU A 269 -18.59 8.78 16.47
C LEU A 269 -18.75 10.18 15.85
N ALA A 270 -19.99 10.65 15.66
CA ALA A 270 -20.27 12.00 15.17
C ALA A 270 -19.70 13.09 16.09
N LYS A 271 -19.86 12.94 17.41
CA LYS A 271 -19.31 13.87 18.41
C LYS A 271 -17.78 13.90 18.43
N ILE A 272 -17.17 12.73 18.26
CA ILE A 272 -15.72 12.54 18.22
C ILE A 272 -15.11 13.25 16.99
N TYR A 273 -15.79 13.18 15.84
CA TYR A 273 -15.35 13.85 14.61
C TYR A 273 -15.53 15.37 14.64
N ALA A 274 -16.69 15.87 15.11
CA ALA A 274 -16.93 17.32 15.19
C ALA A 274 -15.89 18.05 16.08
N GLN A 275 -15.35 17.36 17.09
CA GLN A 275 -14.27 17.88 17.93
C GLN A 275 -12.90 17.91 17.23
N SER A 276 -12.61 16.98 16.31
CA SER A 276 -11.33 16.97 15.58
C SER A 276 -11.28 18.04 14.47
N GLU A 277 -12.40 18.33 13.81
CA GLU A 277 -12.52 19.34 12.75
C GLU A 277 -12.38 20.78 13.27
N ALA A 278 -12.98 21.09 14.42
CA ALA A 278 -12.85 22.41 15.09
C ALA A 278 -11.41 22.72 15.55
N LEU A 279 -10.57 21.69 15.66
CA LEU A 279 -9.16 21.78 16.06
C LEU A 279 -8.19 21.79 14.86
N SER A 280 -8.66 21.64 13.62
CA SER A 280 -7.85 21.72 12.40
C SER A 280 -8.05 23.03 11.62
N LEU A 281 -9.05 23.82 11.99
CA LEU A 281 -9.35 25.13 11.41
C LEU A 281 -8.79 26.31 12.23
N ASN A 282 -8.05 26.03 13.32
CA ASN A 282 -7.27 26.98 14.13
C ASN A 282 -5.79 26.61 14.06
#